data_AF-A0A5K0XST1-F1
#
_entry.id   AF-A0A5K0XST1-F1
#
_cell.length_a   1.000
_cell.length_b   1.000
_cell.length_c   1.000
_cell.angle_alpha   90.00
_cell.angle_beta   90.00
_cell.angle_gamma   90.00
#
_symmetry.space_group_name_H-M   'P 1'
#
loop_
_entity.id
_entity.type
_entity.pdbx_description
1 polymer ?
#
loop_
_entity_poly.entity_id
_entity_poly.type
_entity_poly.pdbx_seq_one_letter_code
_entity_poly.pdbx_strand_id
1 'polypeptide(L)'
;ATSFLFTQYKYLGVFMIVFGGIIFLFLGSVKGFSTKSEPCAYDETKLCKPALANAIFSTIAFLLGALTSVLSGFLGMKIATYANARTTLEARKGVNKAFVAAFRSGSVMGFLLAANGLLVLYIAICVFKWYYGDDWEGLYESITGYGLGGSSMALFGRVGGGIYTKAADVGADLVGKVEKNIPEDDPRNPA
;
A
#
# COMPACT_ATOMS: atom_id res chain seq x y z
N ALA A 1 -12.43 8.14 10.27
CA ALA A 1 -11.66 7.46 9.20
C ALA A 1 -10.66 8.40 8.50
N THR A 2 -11.11 9.42 7.76
CA THR A 2 -10.23 10.31 6.98
C THR A 2 -9.13 11.01 7.81
N SER A 3 -9.49 11.58 8.98
CA SER A 3 -8.53 12.28 9.86
C SER A 3 -7.41 11.36 10.37
N PHE A 4 -7.76 10.15 10.81
CA PHE A 4 -6.80 9.14 11.25
C PHE A 4 -5.86 8.73 10.10
N LEU A 5 -6.40 8.43 8.92
CA LEU A 5 -5.56 8.04 7.78
C LEU A 5 -4.61 9.15 7.33
N PHE A 6 -5.03 10.42 7.34
CA PHE A 6 -4.12 11.53 7.05
C PHE A 6 -2.97 11.60 8.06
N THR A 7 -3.27 11.42 9.34
CA THR A 7 -2.25 11.42 10.39
C THR A 7 -1.30 10.25 10.22
N GLN A 8 -1.81 9.04 10.02
CA GLN A 8 -1.02 7.85 9.79
C GLN A 8 -0.13 8.00 8.55
N TYR A 9 -0.69 8.47 7.43
CA TYR A 9 0.04 8.66 6.18
C TYR A 9 1.11 9.75 6.26
N LYS A 10 0.95 10.76 7.12
CA LYS A 10 2.01 11.74 7.39
C LYS A 10 3.26 11.07 7.97
N TYR A 11 3.10 10.20 8.96
CA TYR A 11 4.23 9.45 9.54
C TYR A 11 4.81 8.45 8.54
N LEU A 12 3.95 7.77 7.77
CA LEU A 12 4.41 6.84 6.74
C LEU A 12 5.16 7.52 5.60
N GLY A 13 4.77 8.73 5.23
CA GLY A 13 5.50 9.54 4.25
C GLY A 13 6.93 9.85 4.70
N VAL A 14 7.11 10.19 5.98
CA VAL A 14 8.45 10.43 6.56
C VAL A 14 9.27 9.13 6.55
N PHE A 15 8.69 8.02 7.02
CA PHE A 15 9.34 6.71 6.99
C PHE A 15 9.73 6.30 5.56
N MET A 16 8.85 6.51 4.58
CA MET A 16 9.07 6.22 3.18
C MET A 16 10.29 6.97 2.61
N ILE A 17 10.42 8.26 2.91
CA ILE A 17 11.54 9.07 2.41
C ILE A 17 12.85 8.61 3.05
N VAL A 18 12.85 8.38 4.36
CA VAL A 18 14.04 7.90 5.09
C VAL A 18 14.47 6.52 4.58
N PHE A 19 13.54 5.58 4.47
CA PHE A 19 13.84 4.22 4.01
C PHE A 19 14.25 4.20 2.54
N GLY A 20 13.66 5.03 1.69
CA GLY A 20 14.11 5.22 0.30
C GLY A 20 15.54 5.75 0.23
N GLY A 21 15.91 6.69 1.10
CA GLY A 21 17.29 7.17 1.21
C GLY A 21 18.27 6.06 1.65
N ILE A 22 17.85 5.19 2.57
CA ILE A 22 18.65 4.02 3.01
C ILE A 22 18.85 3.04 1.86
N ILE A 23 17.79 2.72 1.11
CA ILE A 23 17.85 1.84 -0.08
C ILE A 23 18.87 2.38 -1.08
N PHE A 24 18.78 3.67 -1.42
CA PHE A 24 19.71 4.31 -2.35
C PHE A 24 21.16 4.25 -1.84
N LEU A 25 21.39 4.58 -0.57
CA LEU A 25 22.73 4.62 0.01
C LEU A 25 23.36 3.23 0.05
N PHE A 26 22.61 2.21 0.51
CA PHE A 26 23.13 0.86 0.62
C PHE A 26 23.42 0.25 -0.75
N LEU A 27 22.46 0.30 -1.69
CA LEU A 27 22.67 -0.21 -3.06
C LEU A 27 23.75 0.59 -3.81
N GLY A 28 23.80 1.91 -3.63
CA GLY A 28 24.83 2.76 -4.24
C GLY A 28 26.23 2.51 -3.67
N SER A 29 26.34 2.16 -2.38
CA SER A 29 27.63 1.93 -1.72
C SER A 29 28.31 0.62 -2.16
N VAL A 30 27.56 -0.36 -2.67
CA VAL A 30 28.10 -1.69 -3.07
C VAL A 30 29.28 -1.57 -4.03
N LYS A 31 29.24 -0.58 -4.93
CA LYS A 31 30.30 -0.29 -5.91
C LYS A 31 30.86 1.14 -5.78
N GLY A 32 30.76 1.73 -4.58
CA GLY A 32 31.30 3.06 -4.29
C GLY A 32 30.73 4.16 -5.19
N PHE A 33 29.44 4.08 -5.55
CA PHE A 33 28.76 5.03 -6.45
C PHE A 33 29.41 5.14 -7.84
N SER A 34 30.06 4.07 -8.32
CA SER A 34 30.64 4.01 -9.66
C SER A 34 29.57 4.15 -10.75
N THR A 35 29.85 5.00 -11.75
CA THR A 35 29.01 5.22 -12.93
C THR A 35 29.40 4.35 -14.13
N LYS A 36 30.41 3.50 -13.98
CA LYS A 36 30.91 2.66 -15.07
C LYS A 36 30.01 1.43 -15.26
N SER A 37 29.73 1.10 -16.52
CA SER A 37 29.07 -0.16 -16.88
C SER A 37 29.95 -1.35 -16.52
N GLU A 38 29.35 -2.41 -15.97
CA GLU A 38 30.03 -3.60 -15.48
C GLU A 38 29.59 -4.84 -16.26
N PRO A 39 30.38 -5.92 -16.30
CA PRO A 39 29.92 -7.20 -16.83
C PRO A 39 28.69 -7.70 -16.05
N CYS A 40 27.73 -8.27 -16.76
CA CYS A 40 26.47 -8.74 -16.19
C CYS A 40 26.70 -9.92 -15.23
N ALA A 41 25.96 -9.95 -14.11
CA ALA A 41 26.07 -11.03 -13.11
C ALA A 41 25.69 -12.41 -13.67
N TYR A 42 24.81 -12.45 -14.68
CA TYR A 42 24.36 -13.67 -15.35
C TYR A 42 25.21 -14.09 -16.55
N ASP A 43 25.97 -13.16 -17.14
CA ASP A 43 26.74 -13.39 -18.37
C ASP A 43 27.91 -12.40 -18.44
N GLU A 44 29.11 -12.89 -18.10
CA GLU A 44 30.34 -12.09 -18.06
C GLU A 44 30.72 -11.49 -19.43
N THR A 45 30.13 -11.98 -20.52
CA THR A 45 30.38 -11.49 -21.89
C THR A 45 29.60 -10.23 -22.24
N LYS A 46 28.56 -9.88 -21.46
CA LYS A 46 27.69 -8.73 -21.69
C LYS A 46 27.95 -7.62 -20.69
N LEU A 47 27.80 -6.37 -21.13
CA LEU A 47 27.89 -5.19 -20.28
C LEU A 47 26.49 -4.77 -19.82
N CYS A 48 26.28 -4.75 -18.52
CA CYS A 48 25.06 -4.33 -17.85
C CYS A 48 25.13 -2.87 -17.40
N LYS A 49 23.96 -2.31 -17.04
CA LYS A 49 23.88 -0.95 -16.50
C LYS A 49 24.60 -0.85 -15.16
N PRO A 50 25.11 0.35 -14.78
CA PRO A 50 25.82 0.50 -13.52
C PRO A 50 24.92 0.20 -12.32
N ALA A 51 25.48 -0.39 -11.27
CA ALA A 51 24.76 -0.68 -10.02
C ALA A 51 24.09 0.57 -9.41
N LEU A 52 24.68 1.76 -9.65
CA LEU A 52 24.09 3.03 -9.26
C LEU A 52 22.73 3.29 -9.94
N ALA A 53 22.56 2.88 -11.21
CA ALA A 53 21.27 2.98 -11.88
C ALA A 53 20.25 2.06 -11.20
N ASN A 54 20.61 0.81 -10.91
CA ASN A 54 19.73 -0.12 -10.18
C ASN A 54 19.34 0.44 -8.81
N ALA A 55 20.27 1.10 -8.10
CA ALA A 55 19.96 1.77 -6.83
C ALA A 55 18.90 2.89 -6.99
N ILE A 56 19.03 3.72 -8.03
CA ILE A 56 18.08 4.81 -8.33
C ILE A 56 16.72 4.24 -8.72
N PHE A 57 16.68 3.30 -9.67
CA PHE A 57 15.43 2.70 -10.15
C PHE A 57 14.73 1.87 -9.07
N SER A 58 15.48 1.16 -8.22
CA SER A 58 14.93 0.45 -7.05
C SER A 58 14.29 1.43 -6.05
N THR A 59 14.93 2.57 -5.81
CA THR A 59 14.39 3.61 -4.92
C THR A 59 13.12 4.24 -5.52
N ILE A 60 13.11 4.50 -6.83
CA ILE A 60 11.92 5.00 -7.54
C ILE A 60 10.80 3.96 -7.46
N ALA A 61 11.08 2.69 -7.76
CA ALA A 61 10.11 1.61 -7.70
C ALA A 61 9.53 1.45 -6.28
N PHE A 62 10.38 1.57 -5.25
CA PHE A 62 9.97 1.57 -3.85
C PHE A 62 8.98 2.70 -3.54
N LEU A 63 9.31 3.94 -3.91
CA LEU A 63 8.41 5.09 -3.71
C LEU A 63 7.09 4.90 -4.46
N LEU A 64 7.16 4.36 -5.68
CA LEU A 64 6.00 4.09 -6.52
C LEU A 64 5.08 3.06 -5.85
N GLY A 65 5.62 1.93 -5.40
CA GLY A 65 4.86 0.89 -4.70
C GLY A 65 4.27 1.37 -3.37
N ALA A 66 5.03 2.19 -2.63
CA ALA A 66 4.54 2.82 -1.41
C ALA A 66 3.36 3.76 -1.67
N LEU A 67 3.46 4.62 -2.68
CA LEU A 67 2.38 5.53 -3.09
C LEU A 67 1.13 4.74 -3.51
N THR A 68 1.30 3.70 -4.33
CA THR A 68 0.19 2.85 -4.78
C THR A 68 -0.49 2.18 -3.60
N SER A 69 0.25 1.67 -2.62
CA SER A 69 -0.29 1.04 -1.41
C SER A 69 -1.11 2.02 -0.56
N VAL A 70 -0.60 3.24 -0.37
CA VAL A 70 -1.30 4.32 0.36
C VAL A 70 -2.59 4.73 -0.36
N LEU A 71 -2.55 4.87 -1.69
CA LEU A 71 -3.71 5.16 -2.52
C LEU A 71 -4.75 4.04 -2.45
N SER A 72 -4.32 2.77 -2.54
CA SER A 72 -5.18 1.60 -2.41
C SER A 72 -5.92 1.58 -1.08
N GLY A 73 -5.23 1.84 0.03
CA GLY A 73 -5.85 1.95 1.36
C GLY A 73 -6.87 3.10 1.44
N PHE A 74 -6.55 4.25 0.85
CA PHE A 74 -7.43 5.42 0.85
C PHE A 74 -8.71 5.19 0.05
N LEU A 75 -8.59 4.63 -1.16
CA LEU A 75 -9.73 4.36 -2.04
C LEU A 75 -10.64 3.28 -1.44
N GLY A 76 -10.05 2.24 -0.82
CA GLY A 76 -10.81 1.25 -0.06
C GLY A 76 -11.60 1.86 1.10
N MET A 77 -10.98 2.74 1.88
CA MET A 77 -11.68 3.45 2.96
C MET A 77 -12.81 4.35 2.42
N LYS A 78 -12.59 5.04 1.29
CA LYS A 78 -13.61 5.92 0.68
C LYS A 78 -14.85 5.14 0.24
N ILE A 79 -14.69 4.00 -0.43
CA ILE A 79 -15.86 3.21 -0.85
C ILE A 79 -16.55 2.56 0.34
N ALA A 80 -15.81 2.10 1.36
CA ALA A 80 -16.39 1.52 2.57
C ALA A 80 -17.21 2.55 3.39
N THR A 81 -16.66 3.74 3.61
CA THR A 81 -17.33 4.84 4.34
C THR A 81 -18.48 5.47 3.56
N TYR A 82 -18.56 5.25 2.25
CA TYR A 82 -19.67 5.66 1.42
C TYR A 82 -20.80 4.61 1.39
N ALA A 83 -20.43 3.33 1.42
CA ALA A 83 -21.35 2.21 1.29
C ALA A 83 -22.05 1.83 2.60
N ASN A 84 -21.41 2.03 3.75
CA ASN A 84 -21.93 1.62 5.07
C ASN A 84 -23.38 2.06 5.33
N ALA A 85 -23.69 3.36 5.23
CA ALA A 85 -25.04 3.87 5.46
C ALA A 85 -26.04 3.41 4.38
N ARG A 86 -25.58 3.20 3.14
CA ARG A 86 -26.42 2.69 2.04
C ARG A 86 -26.84 1.25 2.29
N THR A 87 -25.92 0.43 2.79
CA THR A 87 -26.20 -0.94 3.20
C THR A 87 -27.25 -0.97 4.30
N THR A 88 -27.16 -0.08 5.30
CA THR A 88 -28.17 0.07 6.37
C THR A 88 -29.54 0.48 5.83
N LEU A 89 -29.60 1.42 4.87
CA LEU A 89 -30.85 1.83 4.25
C LEU A 89 -31.49 0.71 3.40
N GLU A 90 -30.67 -0.07 2.68
CA GLU A 90 -31.16 -1.21 1.89
C GLU A 90 -31.57 -2.40 2.77
N ALA A 91 -31.06 -2.51 4.00
CA ALA A 91 -31.49 -3.54 4.96
C ALA A 91 -32.98 -3.43 5.33
N ARG A 92 -33.56 -2.23 5.23
CA ARG A 92 -35.01 -2.01 5.37
C ARG A 92 -35.85 -2.76 4.33
N LYS A 93 -35.27 -3.11 3.17
CA LYS A 93 -35.93 -3.83 2.07
C LYS A 93 -35.62 -5.34 2.10
N GLY A 94 -34.99 -5.82 3.17
CA GLY A 94 -34.59 -7.20 3.36
C GLY A 94 -33.11 -7.47 3.08
N VAL A 95 -32.66 -8.64 3.52
CA VAL A 95 -31.25 -9.04 3.54
C VAL A 95 -30.63 -9.08 2.15
N ASN A 96 -31.36 -9.57 1.14
CA ASN A 96 -30.84 -9.69 -0.22
C ASN A 96 -30.43 -8.32 -0.82
N LYS A 97 -31.19 -7.25 -0.54
CA LYS A 97 -30.86 -5.91 -1.05
C LYS A 97 -29.65 -5.32 -0.35
N ALA A 98 -29.55 -5.47 0.97
CA ALA A 98 -28.37 -5.07 1.74
C ALA A 98 -27.11 -5.82 1.29
N PHE A 99 -27.21 -7.13 1.11
CA PHE A 99 -26.10 -7.96 0.64
C PHE A 99 -25.58 -7.51 -0.73
N VAL A 100 -26.48 -7.26 -1.69
CA VAL A 100 -26.09 -6.79 -3.03
C VAL A 100 -25.41 -5.42 -2.96
N ALA A 101 -25.89 -4.51 -2.11
CA ALA A 101 -25.27 -3.20 -1.92
C ALA A 101 -23.84 -3.34 -1.35
N ALA A 102 -23.68 -4.11 -0.27
CA ALA A 102 -22.39 -4.35 0.36
C ALA A 102 -21.41 -5.07 -0.59
N PHE A 103 -21.87 -6.12 -1.27
CA PHE A 103 -21.04 -6.90 -2.19
C PHE A 103 -20.58 -6.06 -3.38
N ARG A 104 -21.47 -5.28 -3.99
CA ARG A 104 -21.08 -4.38 -5.10
C ARG A 104 -20.03 -3.36 -4.66
N SER A 105 -20.18 -2.78 -3.46
CA SER A 105 -19.18 -1.87 -2.91
C SER A 105 -17.85 -2.56 -2.63
N GLY A 106 -17.86 -3.81 -2.14
CA GLY A 106 -16.66 -4.64 -2.00
C GLY A 106 -15.99 -4.92 -3.35
N SER A 107 -16.77 -5.25 -4.38
CA SER A 107 -16.25 -5.46 -5.75
C SER A 107 -15.60 -4.22 -6.32
N VAL A 108 -16.16 -3.02 -6.09
CA VAL A 108 -15.54 -1.75 -6.52
C VAL A 108 -14.15 -1.60 -5.91
N MET A 109 -13.98 -1.90 -4.62
CA MET A 109 -12.66 -1.91 -3.99
C MET A 109 -11.74 -2.94 -4.65
N GLY A 110 -12.21 -4.19 -4.82
CA GLY A 110 -11.40 -5.28 -5.38
C GLY A 110 -10.91 -5.01 -6.80
N PHE A 111 -11.81 -4.65 -7.72
CA PHE A 111 -11.46 -4.36 -9.11
C PHE A 111 -10.54 -3.15 -9.23
N LEU A 112 -10.81 -2.09 -8.46
CA LEU A 112 -9.98 -0.89 -8.51
C LEU A 112 -8.55 -1.20 -8.03
N LEU A 113 -8.41 -1.91 -6.91
CA LEU A 113 -7.09 -2.25 -6.37
C LEU A 113 -6.32 -3.20 -7.30
N ALA A 114 -6.97 -4.23 -7.83
CA ALA A 114 -6.36 -5.18 -8.75
C ALA A 114 -5.92 -4.51 -10.06
N ALA A 115 -6.82 -3.75 -10.70
CA ALA A 115 -6.53 -3.06 -11.96
C ALA A 115 -5.45 -1.99 -11.78
N ASN A 116 -5.53 -1.17 -10.72
CA ASN A 116 -4.55 -0.13 -10.45
C ASN A 116 -3.16 -0.72 -10.15
N GLY A 117 -3.09 -1.77 -9.32
CA GLY A 117 -1.83 -2.42 -9.00
C GLY A 117 -1.14 -3.02 -10.24
N LEU A 118 -1.92 -3.65 -11.13
CA LEU A 118 -1.42 -4.21 -12.38
C LEU A 118 -1.02 -3.14 -13.39
N LEU A 119 -1.84 -2.10 -13.56
CA LEU A 119 -1.58 -1.01 -14.49
C LEU A 119 -0.31 -0.25 -14.11
N VAL A 120 -0.16 0.05 -12.82
CA VAL A 120 1.03 0.74 -12.31
C VAL A 120 2.29 -0.10 -12.52
N LEU A 121 2.23 -1.39 -12.23
CA LEU A 121 3.35 -2.31 -12.46
C LEU A 121 3.72 -2.38 -13.95
N TYR A 122 2.71 -2.50 -14.82
CA TYR A 122 2.91 -2.52 -16.27
C TYR A 122 3.59 -1.24 -16.77
N ILE A 123 3.10 -0.06 -16.35
CA ILE A 123 3.70 1.23 -16.71
C ILE A 123 5.15 1.31 -16.20
N ALA A 124 5.41 0.88 -14.96
CA ALA A 124 6.77 0.88 -14.41
C ALA A 124 7.71 -0.01 -15.24
N ILE A 125 7.29 -1.22 -15.64
CA ILE A 125 8.05 -2.10 -16.52
C ILE A 125 8.35 -1.40 -17.85
N CYS A 126 7.35 -0.81 -18.50
CA CYS A 126 7.53 -0.14 -19.80
C CYS A 126 8.49 1.06 -19.72
N VAL A 127 8.36 1.89 -18.67
CA VAL A 127 9.23 3.06 -18.46
C VAL A 127 10.65 2.62 -18.15
N PHE A 128 10.84 1.62 -17.30
CA PHE A 128 12.17 1.14 -16.93
C PHE A 128 12.85 0.45 -18.12
N LYS A 129 12.07 -0.26 -18.95
CA LYS A 129 12.56 -0.88 -20.20
C LYS A 129 13.22 0.13 -21.14
N TRP A 130 12.74 1.37 -21.17
CA TRP A 130 13.33 2.39 -22.03
C TRP A 130 14.77 2.74 -21.63
N TYR A 131 15.10 2.65 -20.33
CA TYR A 131 16.46 2.87 -19.83
C TYR A 131 17.33 1.62 -19.91
N TYR A 132 16.79 0.47 -19.48
CA TYR A 132 17.53 -0.79 -19.38
C TYR A 132 17.77 -1.48 -20.72
N GLY A 133 16.88 -1.32 -21.70
CA GLY A 133 17.03 -1.91 -23.03
C GLY A 133 17.04 -3.44 -22.98
N ASP A 134 18.21 -4.03 -23.24
CA ASP A 134 18.44 -5.49 -23.26
C ASP A 134 18.87 -6.07 -21.89
N ASP A 135 19.15 -5.21 -20.90
CA ASP A 135 19.47 -5.62 -19.53
C ASP A 135 18.18 -5.89 -18.73
N TRP A 136 17.57 -7.06 -18.96
CA TRP A 136 16.30 -7.42 -18.33
C TRP A 136 16.48 -7.79 -16.86
N GLU A 137 17.66 -8.28 -16.47
CA GLU A 137 17.94 -8.61 -15.07
C GLU A 137 17.95 -7.36 -14.20
N GLY A 138 18.73 -6.33 -14.58
CA GLY A 138 18.76 -5.06 -13.84
C GLY A 138 17.39 -4.36 -13.81
N LEU A 139 16.59 -4.53 -14.86
CA LEU A 139 15.21 -4.06 -14.90
C LEU A 139 14.35 -4.75 -13.84
N TYR A 140 14.29 -6.08 -13.82
CA TYR A 140 13.44 -6.80 -12.89
C TYR A 140 13.95 -6.72 -11.45
N GLU A 141 15.27 -6.68 -11.26
CA GLU A 141 15.91 -6.41 -9.97
C GLU A 141 15.42 -5.08 -9.41
N SER A 142 15.43 -4.02 -10.22
CA SER A 142 14.93 -2.70 -9.81
C SER A 142 13.44 -2.68 -9.52
N ILE A 143 12.64 -3.47 -10.25
CA ILE A 143 11.19 -3.57 -10.04
C ILE A 143 10.84 -4.30 -8.75
N THR A 144 11.72 -5.15 -8.20
CA THR A 144 11.48 -5.75 -6.88
C THR A 144 11.22 -4.71 -5.78
N GLY A 145 11.78 -3.50 -5.94
CA GLY A 145 11.51 -2.35 -5.08
C GLY A 145 10.03 -2.00 -4.97
N TYR A 146 9.23 -2.21 -6.03
CA TYR A 146 7.79 -1.96 -6.01
C TYR A 146 7.06 -2.83 -4.97
N GLY A 147 7.38 -4.12 -4.91
CA GLY A 147 6.82 -5.05 -3.93
C GLY A 147 7.26 -4.72 -2.50
N LEU A 148 8.52 -4.30 -2.34
CA LEU A 148 9.08 -3.85 -1.06
C LEU A 148 8.34 -2.61 -0.54
N GLY A 149 8.14 -1.60 -1.38
CA GLY A 149 7.43 -0.37 -1.02
C GLY A 149 5.98 -0.64 -0.64
N GLY A 150 5.27 -1.44 -1.45
CA GLY A 150 3.88 -1.78 -1.19
C GLY A 150 3.66 -2.51 0.13
N SER A 151 4.48 -3.54 0.40
CA SER A 151 4.42 -4.33 1.64
C SER A 151 4.83 -3.52 2.87
N SER A 152 5.84 -2.65 2.75
CA SER A 152 6.28 -1.79 3.86
C SER A 152 5.17 -0.87 4.33
N MET A 153 4.47 -0.20 3.41
CA MET A 153 3.33 0.66 3.77
C MET A 153 2.15 -0.16 4.30
N ALA A 154 1.91 -1.35 3.73
CA ALA A 154 0.83 -2.22 4.17
C ALA A 154 1.03 -2.73 5.61
N LEU A 155 2.28 -2.99 6.02
CA LEU A 155 2.61 -3.41 7.38
C LEU A 155 2.13 -2.39 8.41
N PHE A 156 2.57 -1.13 8.28
CA PHE A 156 2.15 -0.09 9.21
C PHE A 156 0.68 0.28 9.07
N GLY A 157 0.12 0.19 7.85
CA GLY A 157 -1.30 0.35 7.60
C GLY A 157 -2.13 -0.62 8.45
N ARG A 158 -1.78 -1.91 8.41
CA ARG A 158 -2.46 -2.98 9.16
C ARG A 158 -2.22 -2.89 10.67
N VAL A 159 -0.99 -2.64 11.10
CA VAL A 159 -0.65 -2.55 12.53
C VAL A 159 -1.29 -1.31 13.16
N GLY A 160 -1.07 -0.12 12.57
CA GLY A 160 -1.63 1.13 13.08
C GLY A 160 -3.15 1.16 13.04
N GLY A 161 -3.75 0.69 11.94
CA GLY A 161 -5.20 0.58 11.83
C GLY A 161 -5.79 -0.47 12.78
N GLY A 162 -5.11 -1.60 12.96
CA GLY A 162 -5.54 -2.66 13.88
C GLY A 162 -5.50 -2.25 15.34
N ILE A 163 -4.47 -1.51 15.76
CA ILE A 163 -4.40 -0.95 17.13
C ILE A 163 -5.55 0.04 17.34
N TYR A 164 -5.78 0.95 16.39
CA TYR A 164 -6.85 1.94 16.48
C TYR A 164 -8.22 1.29 16.62
N THR A 165 -8.55 0.32 15.75
CA THR A 165 -9.88 -0.31 15.78
C THR A 165 -10.06 -1.21 16.98
N LYS A 166 -9.04 -2.01 17.36
CA LYS A 166 -9.19 -2.95 18.46
C LYS A 166 -9.23 -2.29 19.83
N ALA A 167 -8.52 -1.18 20.02
CA ALA A 167 -8.61 -0.41 21.26
C ALA A 167 -10.02 0.14 21.47
N ALA A 168 -10.66 0.66 20.42
CA ALA A 168 -12.04 1.16 20.48
C ALA A 168 -13.05 0.02 20.70
N ASP A 169 -12.95 -1.06 19.91
CA ASP A 169 -13.81 -2.24 19.94
C ASP A 169 -13.88 -2.87 21.35
N VAL A 170 -12.72 -3.17 21.95
CA VAL A 170 -12.65 -3.77 23.28
C VAL A 170 -13.15 -2.83 24.37
N GLY A 171 -12.84 -1.53 24.28
CA GLY A 171 -13.30 -0.55 25.25
C GLY A 171 -14.81 -0.34 25.21
N ALA A 172 -15.38 -0.21 24.01
CA ALA A 172 -16.80 -0.01 23.78
C ALA A 172 -17.61 -1.22 24.29
N ASP A 173 -17.17 -2.43 23.96
CA ASP A 173 -17.87 -3.66 24.30
C ASP A 173 -17.84 -3.97 25.79
N LEU A 174 -16.69 -3.82 26.46
CA LEU A 174 -16.57 -4.11 27.88
C LEU A 174 -17.46 -3.18 28.72
N VAL A 175 -17.32 -1.87 28.52
CA VAL A 175 -18.08 -0.89 29.31
C VAL A 175 -19.55 -0.91 28.92
N GLY A 176 -19.86 -0.99 27.62
CA GLY A 176 -21.24 -0.96 27.14
C GLY A 176 -22.01 -2.22 27.50
N LYS A 177 -21.57 -3.38 26.99
CA LYS A 177 -22.31 -4.64 27.11
C LYS A 177 -22.18 -5.24 28.51
N VAL A 178 -20.97 -5.28 29.08
CA VAL A 178 -20.69 -6.05 30.31
C VAL A 178 -20.99 -5.22 31.57
N GLU A 179 -20.56 -3.97 31.63
CA GLU A 179 -20.71 -3.16 32.85
C GLU A 179 -22.04 -2.40 32.91
N LYS A 180 -22.46 -1.80 31.79
CA LYS A 180 -23.63 -0.90 31.74
C LYS A 180 -24.89 -1.56 31.19
N ASN A 181 -24.81 -2.80 30.69
CA ASN A 181 -25.93 -3.53 30.09
C ASN A 181 -26.67 -2.71 29.01
N ILE A 182 -25.93 -1.92 28.23
CA ILE A 182 -26.48 -1.24 27.05
C ILE A 182 -26.21 -2.09 25.79
N PRO A 183 -27.06 -1.98 24.76
CA PRO A 183 -26.84 -2.67 23.48
C PRO A 183 -25.48 -2.33 22.84
N GLU A 184 -25.04 -3.22 21.95
CA GLU A 184 -23.90 -2.97 21.07
C GLU A 184 -24.14 -1.77 20.15
N ASP A 185 -23.09 -1.00 19.86
CA ASP A 185 -23.14 0.20 19.02
C ASP A 185 -24.16 1.27 19.52
N ASP A 186 -24.48 1.26 20.82
CA ASP A 186 -25.41 2.22 21.39
C ASP A 186 -24.85 3.65 21.34
N PRO A 187 -25.62 4.64 20.84
CA PRO A 187 -25.14 6.02 20.65
C PRO A 187 -24.77 6.74 21.95
N ARG A 188 -25.10 6.17 23.12
CA ARG A 188 -24.69 6.70 24.43
C ARG A 188 -23.25 6.32 24.79
N ASN A 189 -22.67 5.34 24.12
CA ASN A 189 -21.28 4.94 24.32
C ASN A 189 -20.35 5.96 23.64
N PRO A 190 -19.42 6.60 24.36
CA PRO A 190 -18.51 7.58 23.77
C PRO A 190 -17.34 6.97 22.98
N ALA A 191 -17.13 5.65 23.07
CA ALA A 191 -16.04 4.93 22.43
C ALA A 191 -16.37 4.53 20.99
#